data_AF-A0A4R4PGE7-F1
#
_entry.id   AF-A0A4R4PGE7-F1
#
_cell.length_a   1.000
_cell.length_b   1.000
_cell.length_c   1.000
_cell.angle_alpha   90.00
_cell.angle_beta   90.00
_cell.angle_gamma   90.00
#
_symmetry.space_group_name_H-M   'P 1'
#
loop_
_entity.id
_entity.type
_entity.pdbx_description
1 polymer ?
#
loop_
_entity_poly.entity_id
_entity_poly.type
_entity_poly.pdbx_seq_one_letter_code
_entity_poly.pdbx_strand_id
1 'polypeptide(L)'
;MSDKVHNRLSVVRAERSVTRRALADAVGAHYQTIGHIERGQYNPSLDLALRIAAYFSLPVEALFSLEPFQPLTDAVYGGGTTTQAQNQGGSA
;
A
#
# COMPACT_ATOMS: atom_id res chain seq x y z
N MET A 1 -0.61 0.04 -21.53
CA MET A 1 -1.06 0.90 -20.43
C MET A 1 0.05 0.89 -19.39
N SER A 2 0.50 2.05 -18.89
CA SER A 2 1.44 2.04 -17.77
C SER A 2 0.61 1.82 -16.51
N ASP A 3 0.68 0.62 -15.93
CA ASP A 3 -0.09 0.31 -14.73
C ASP A 3 0.40 1.22 -13.59
N LYS A 4 -0.55 1.96 -13.01
CA LYS A 4 -0.28 2.91 -11.93
C LYS A 4 -0.05 2.13 -10.65
N VAL A 5 1.09 2.34 -9.98
CA VAL A 5 1.34 1.73 -8.68
C VAL A 5 0.66 2.58 -7.60
N HIS A 6 -0.29 1.97 -6.89
CA HIS A 6 -0.90 2.51 -5.68
C HIS A 6 0.05 2.25 -4.50
N ASN A 7 0.10 3.19 -3.54
CA ASN A 7 0.93 3.04 -2.35
C ASN A 7 0.23 3.53 -1.08
N ARG A 8 0.61 2.97 0.07
CA ARG A 8 0.23 3.42 1.43
C ARG A 8 1.43 3.92 2.23
N LEU A 9 2.51 4.31 1.55
CA LEU A 9 3.77 4.63 2.22
C LEU A 9 3.63 5.79 3.20
N SER A 10 2.87 6.83 2.84
CA SER A 10 2.62 7.97 3.72
C SER A 10 1.89 7.57 5.01
N VAL A 11 0.90 6.67 4.89
CA VAL A 11 0.09 6.15 6.01
C VAL A 11 0.96 5.32 6.94
N VAL A 12 1.64 4.29 6.40
CA VAL A 12 2.51 3.40 7.20
C VAL A 12 3.62 4.20 7.89
N ARG A 13 4.19 5.18 7.20
CA ARG A 13 5.24 6.02 7.76
C ARG A 13 4.71 6.88 8.91
N ALA A 14 3.50 7.43 8.80
CA ALA A 14 2.85 8.19 9.87
C ALA A 14 2.50 7.31 11.07
N GLU A 15 1.95 6.11 10.85
CA GLU A 15 1.66 5.11 11.90
C GLU A 15 2.89 4.74 12.72
N ARG A 16 4.06 4.67 12.07
CA ARG A 16 5.34 4.34 12.71
C ARG A 16 6.11 5.57 13.21
N SER A 17 5.54 6.78 13.10
CA SER A 17 6.20 8.04 13.47
C SER A 17 7.56 8.27 12.78
N VAL A 18 7.71 7.76 11.55
CA VAL A 18 8.95 7.89 10.76
C VAL A 18 8.88 9.16 9.91
N THR A 19 9.97 9.91 9.77
CA THR A 19 10.01 11.06 8.85
C THR A 19 10.43 10.61 7.46
N ARG A 20 10.06 11.35 6.40
CA ARG A 20 10.54 11.05 5.04
C ARG A 20 12.07 11.02 4.97
N ARG A 21 12.73 11.90 5.72
CA ARG A 21 14.20 11.96 5.78
C ARG A 21 14.79 10.72 6.44
N ALA A 22 14.27 10.35 7.61
CA ALA A 22 14.70 9.12 8.29
C ALA A 22 14.53 7.87 7.41
N LEU A 23 13.40 7.75 6.69
CA LEU A 23 13.19 6.65 5.75
C LEU A 23 14.19 6.72 4.59
N ALA A 24 14.36 7.89 3.97
CA ALA A 24 15.26 8.09 2.84
C ALA A 24 16.71 7.69 3.20
N ASP A 25 17.18 8.15 4.36
CA ASP A 25 18.50 7.85 4.88
C ASP A 25 18.65 6.33 5.14
N ALA A 26 17.64 5.69 5.73
CA ALA A 26 17.66 4.25 6.04
C ALA A 26 17.64 3.34 4.79
N VAL A 27 16.97 3.76 3.72
CA VAL A 27 16.83 2.94 2.48
C VAL A 27 17.77 3.37 1.36
N GLY A 28 18.70 4.30 1.63
CA GLY A 28 19.66 4.80 0.65
C GLY A 28 19.00 5.50 -0.54
N ALA A 29 17.94 6.27 -0.30
CA ALA A 29 17.22 7.02 -1.32
C ALA A 29 17.33 8.53 -1.10
N HIS A 30 17.07 9.32 -2.14
CA HIS A 30 16.96 10.77 -1.98
C HIS A 30 15.64 11.13 -1.28
N TYR A 31 15.66 12.12 -0.38
CA TYR A 31 14.46 12.58 0.35
C TYR A 31 13.27 12.88 -0.56
N GLN A 32 13.54 13.53 -1.70
CA GLN A 32 12.49 13.85 -2.67
C GLN A 32 11.88 12.60 -3.32
N THR A 33 12.66 11.53 -3.49
CA THR A 33 12.16 10.25 -4.01
C THR A 33 11.05 9.69 -3.13
N ILE A 34 11.24 9.69 -1.81
CA ILE A 34 10.18 9.28 -0.85
C ILE A 34 8.93 10.15 -1.02
N GLY A 35 9.11 11.47 -1.16
CA GLY A 35 8.01 12.40 -1.42
C GLY A 35 7.27 12.13 -2.73
N HIS A 36 7.99 11.82 -3.82
CA HIS A 36 7.40 11.50 -5.13
C HIS A 36 6.62 10.18 -5.08
N ILE A 37 7.15 9.16 -4.39
CA ILE A 37 6.45 7.89 -4.17
C ILE A 37 5.13 8.13 -3.44
N GLU A 38 5.16 8.82 -2.30
CA GLU A 38 3.96 9.08 -1.50
C GLU A 38 2.86 9.83 -2.25
N ARG A 39 3.23 10.68 -3.23
CA ARG A 39 2.28 11.40 -4.08
C ARG A 39 1.88 10.63 -5.35
N GLY A 40 2.42 9.43 -5.56
CA GLY A 40 2.18 8.64 -6.77
C GLY A 40 2.78 9.25 -8.04
N GLN A 41 3.78 10.11 -7.89
CA GLN A 41 4.49 10.77 -9.00
C GLN A 41 5.66 9.93 -9.52
N TYR A 42 6.05 8.90 -8.77
CA TYR A 42 7.14 7.99 -9.11
C TYR A 42 6.82 6.58 -8.64
N ASN A 43 6.89 5.62 -9.56
CA ASN A 43 6.85 4.20 -9.22
C ASN A 43 8.26 3.80 -8.74
N PRO A 44 8.43 3.29 -7.51
CA PRO A 44 9.73 2.81 -7.07
C PRO A 44 10.20 1.65 -7.95
N SER A 45 11.51 1.56 -8.15
CA SER A 45 12.12 0.32 -8.64
C SER A 45 11.85 -0.82 -7.65
N LEU A 46 11.92 -2.07 -8.13
CA LEU A 46 11.72 -3.24 -7.30
C LEU A 46 12.68 -3.26 -6.09
N ASP A 47 13.95 -2.88 -6.30
CA ASP A 47 14.95 -2.85 -5.22
C ASP A 47 14.58 -1.84 -4.12
N LEU A 48 14.09 -0.65 -4.48
CA LEU A 48 13.68 0.37 -3.52
C LEU A 48 12.41 -0.05 -2.78
N ALA A 49 11.44 -0.64 -3.49
CA ALA A 49 10.22 -1.17 -2.87
C ALA A 49 10.54 -2.25 -1.83
N LEU A 50 11.45 -3.18 -2.14
CA LEU A 50 11.89 -4.24 -1.23
C LEU A 50 12.65 -3.68 -0.02
N ARG A 51 13.52 -2.69 -0.19
CA ARG A 51 14.20 -2.05 0.95
C ARG A 51 13.24 -1.33 1.89
N ILE A 52 12.24 -0.62 1.35
CA ILE A 52 11.21 0.04 2.15
C ILE A 52 10.37 -1.00 2.92
N ALA A 53 10.00 -2.10 2.26
CA ALA A 53 9.26 -3.20 2.88
C ALA A 53 10.06 -3.82 4.04
N ALA A 54 11.34 -4.11 3.82
CA ALA A 54 12.25 -4.61 4.86
C ALA A 54 12.38 -3.64 6.04
N TYR A 55 12.54 -2.35 5.79
CA TYR A 55 12.62 -1.32 6.84
C TYR A 55 11.40 -1.33 7.77
N PHE A 56 10.19 -1.49 7.21
CA PHE A 56 8.96 -1.56 8.00
C PHE A 56 8.62 -2.96 8.52
N SER A 57 9.41 -3.99 8.17
CA SER A 57 9.12 -5.40 8.46
C SER A 57 7.73 -5.81 7.96
N LEU A 58 7.39 -5.41 6.73
CA LEU A 58 6.13 -5.70 6.08
C LEU A 58 6.37 -6.38 4.72
N PRO A 59 5.41 -7.16 4.20
CA PRO A 59 5.44 -7.59 2.81
C PRO A 59 5.30 -6.38 1.87
N VAL A 60 5.83 -6.47 0.65
CA VAL A 60 5.81 -5.35 -0.31
C VAL A 60 4.38 -4.97 -0.69
N GLU A 61 3.47 -5.94 -0.73
CA GLU A 61 2.04 -5.82 -1.04
C GLU A 61 1.27 -5.02 0.03
N ALA A 62 1.80 -4.94 1.25
CA ALA A 62 1.21 -4.07 2.27
C ALA A 62 1.42 -2.58 1.93
N LEU A 63 2.51 -2.27 1.21
CA LEU A 63 2.94 -0.91 0.90
C LEU A 63 2.58 -0.48 -0.53
N PHE A 64 2.64 -1.40 -1.49
CA PHE A 64 2.47 -1.13 -2.92
C PHE A 64 1.52 -2.15 -3.57
N SER A 65 0.71 -1.70 -4.53
CA SER A 65 -0.27 -2.55 -5.21
C SER A 65 -0.54 -2.01 -6.62
N LEU A 66 -0.91 -2.89 -7.55
CA LEU A 66 -1.45 -2.49 -8.85
C LEU A 66 -2.93 -2.11 -8.77
N GLU A 67 -3.62 -2.55 -7.72
CA GLU A 67 -4.99 -2.18 -7.40
C GLU A 67 -5.05 -1.10 -6.31
N PRO A 68 -6.05 -0.20 -6.31
CA PRO A 68 -6.27 0.74 -5.22
C PRO A 68 -6.42 0.05 -3.88
N PHE A 69 -5.83 0.62 -2.83
CA PHE A 69 -6.05 0.14 -1.47
C PHE A 69 -7.41 0.57 -0.96
N GLN A 70 -8.19 -0.39 -0.46
CA GLN A 70 -9.42 -0.10 0.23
C GLN A 70 -9.15 0.76 1.48
N PRO A 71 -9.90 1.85 1.69
CA PRO A 71 -9.83 2.62 2.93
C PRO A 71 -10.13 1.74 4.14
N LEU A 72 -9.37 1.92 5.23
CA LEU A 72 -9.58 1.16 6.47
C LEU A 72 -10.97 1.41 7.05
N THR A 73 -11.47 2.64 6.96
CA THR A 73 -12.82 3.02 7.41
C THR A 73 -13.90 2.18 6.75
N ASP A 74 -13.74 1.88 5.46
CA ASP A 74 -14.72 1.12 4.68
C ASP A 74 -14.64 -0.36 5.06
N ALA A 75 -13.44 -0.87 5.33
CA ALA A 75 -13.24 -2.23 5.81
C ALA A 75 -13.81 -2.46 7.23
N VAL A 76 -13.74 -1.46 8.10
CA VAL A 76 -14.12 -1.58 9.52
C VAL A 76 -15.58 -1.18 9.77
N TYR A 77 -16.06 -0.13 9.10
CA TYR A 77 -17.38 0.48 9.36
C TYR A 77 -18.31 0.51 8.16
N GLY A 78 -17.87 0.10 6.96
CA GLY A 78 -18.68 0.11 5.74
C GLY A 78 -19.77 -0.97 5.67
N GLY A 79 -20.31 -1.41 6.81
CA GLY A 79 -21.18 -2.58 6.92
C GLY A 79 -22.35 -2.60 5.94
N GLY A 80 -22.31 -3.57 5.01
CA GLY A 80 -23.50 -4.22 4.43
C GLY A 80 -23.56 -4.35 2.90
N THR A 81 -23.65 -5.61 2.42
CA THR A 81 -23.96 -6.11 1.05
C THR A 81 -22.77 -6.12 0.06
N THR A 82 -22.20 -7.25 -0.37
CA THR A 82 -22.84 -8.41 -1.02
C THR A 82 -22.03 -9.70 -0.79
N THR A 83 -22.58 -10.62 -0.01
CA THR A 83 -22.48 -12.05 -0.30
C THR A 83 -23.92 -12.56 -0.32
N GLN A 84 -24.58 -12.38 -1.47
CA GLN A 84 -25.78 -13.14 -1.81
C GLN A 84 -25.38 -14.37 -2.61
N ALA A 85 -25.84 -15.52 -2.13
CA ALA A 85 -26.40 -16.61 -2.91
C ALA A 85 -25.52 -17.26 -4.00
N GLN A 86 -24.63 -18.16 -3.57
CA GLN A 86 -24.32 -19.38 -4.34
C GLN A 86 -24.27 -20.57 -3.37
N ASN A 87 -25.42 -20.95 -2.84
CA ASN A 87 -25.65 -22.30 -2.31
C ASN A 87 -27.13 -22.48 -1.95
N GLN A 88 -27.99 -22.63 -2.97
CA GLN A 88 -29.16 -23.54 -2.99
C GLN A 88 -29.43 -23.97 -4.44
N GLY A 89 -28.45 -24.61 -5.05
CA GLY A 89 -28.70 -25.64 -6.06
C GLY A 89 -28.76 -26.97 -5.31
N GLY A 90 -29.96 -27.45 -5.01
CA GLY A 90 -30.17 -28.63 -4.19
C GLY A 90 -31.58 -29.17 -4.37
N SER A 91 -31.78 -29.79 -5.53
CA SER A 91 -32.62 -30.98 -5.78
C SER A 91 -33.90 -31.18 -4.96
N ALA A 92 -35.05 -30.98 -5.60
CA ALA A 92 -36.05 -32.01 -5.94
C ALA A 92 -37.38 -31.35 -6.35
#